data_AF-C0CQN0-F1
#
_entry.id   AF-C0CQN0-F1
#
_cell.length_a   1.000
_cell.length_b   1.000
_cell.length_c   1.000
_cell.angle_alpha   90.00
_cell.angle_beta   90.00
_cell.angle_gamma   90.00
#
_symmetry.space_group_name_H-M   'P 1'
#
loop_
_entity.id
_entity.type
_entity.pdbx_description
1 polymer ?
#
loop_
_entity_poly.entity_id
_entity_poly.type
_entity_poly.pdbx_seq_one_letter_code
_entity_poly.pdbx_strand_id
1 'polypeptide(L)' 'MKKLNFAIPERKTAAIVGPSGSRKTTLRRRIARFYDVSQGSITVVGIKVRKFTCDSLLKNISMVF' A
#
# COMPACT_ATOMS: atom_id res chain seq x y z
N MET A 1 -0.20 -13.68 4.51
CA MET A 1 -0.04 -13.40 3.07
C MET A 1 1.30 -13.94 2.65
N LYS A 2 1.32 -15.06 1.94
CA LYS A 2 2.55 -15.56 1.33
C LYS A 2 2.69 -14.88 -0.03
N LYS A 3 3.82 -14.19 -0.25
CA LYS A 3 4.29 -13.63 -1.53
C LYS A 3 3.22 -12.94 -2.40
N LEU A 4 2.72 -11.77 -1.98
CA LEU A 4 1.89 -10.92 -2.85
C LEU A 4 2.80 -9.98 -3.66
N ASN A 5 2.70 -10.02 -4.98
CA ASN A 5 3.37 -9.11 -5.90
C ASN A 5 2.36 -8.61 -6.94
N PHE A 6 2.18 -7.29 -7.02
CA PHE A 6 1.35 -6.64 -8.02
C PHE A 6 1.85 -5.20 -8.22
N ALA A 7 1.60 -4.65 -9.40
CA ALA A 7 1.84 -3.26 -9.72
C ALA A 7 0.55 -2.66 -10.25
N ILE A 8 0.24 -1.43 -9.81
CA ILE A 8 -0.86 -0.64 -10.34
C ILE A 8 -0.21 0.47 -11.17
N PRO A 9 -0.38 0.48 -12.50
CA PRO A 9 0.17 1.54 -13.33
C PRO A 9 -0.42 2.90 -12.97
N GLU A 10 0.31 3.97 -13.27
CA GLU A 10 -0.21 5.33 -13.11
C GLU A 10 -1.50 5.51 -13.93
N ARG A 11 -2.42 6.33 -13.38
CA ARG A 11 -3.73 6.63 -14.00
C ARG A 11 -4.62 5.40 -14.22
N LYS A 12 -4.39 4.32 -13.47
CA LYS A 12 -5.27 3.14 -13.45
C LYS A 12 -5.94 2.98 -12.09
N THR A 13 -7.17 2.47 -12.14
CA THR A 13 -7.93 2.08 -10.95
C THR A 13 -7.84 0.57 -10.79
N ALA A 14 -7.51 0.11 -9.59
CA ALA A 14 -7.48 -1.31 -9.24
C ALA A 14 -8.35 -1.56 -8.01
N ALA A 15 -9.03 -2.71 -7.98
CA ALA A 15 -9.83 -3.16 -6.84
C ALA A 15 -9.19 -4.41 -6.22
N ILE A 16 -9.15 -4.45 -4.89
CA ILE A 16 -8.67 -5.61 -4.12
C ILE A 16 -9.87 -6.26 -3.42
N VAL A 17 -10.31 -7.40 -3.93
CA VAL A 17 -11.51 -8.11 -3.46
C VAL A 17 -11.16 -9.47 -2.82
N GLY A 18 -12.07 -10.00 -2.01
CA GLY A 18 -11.98 -11.37 -1.47
C GLY A 18 -12.81 -11.55 -0.19
N PRO A 19 -12.76 -12.72 0.45
CA PRO A 19 -13.53 -12.99 1.67
C PRO A 19 -13.11 -12.17 2.89
N SER A 20 -13.95 -12.16 3.93
CA SER A 20 -13.57 -11.58 5.23
C SER A 20 -12.35 -12.33 5.80
N GLY A 21 -11.48 -11.63 6.51
CA GLY A 21 -10.25 -12.22 7.05
C GLY A 21 -9.10 -12.41 6.05
N SER A 22 -9.27 -12.15 4.74
CA SER A 22 -8.16 -12.21 3.76
C SER A 22 -7.09 -11.11 3.91
N ARG A 23 -7.15 -10.32 4.99
CA ARG A 23 -6.14 -9.29 5.35
C ARG A 23 -6.09 -8.08 4.42
N LYS A 24 -7.20 -7.76 3.71
CA LYS A 24 -7.35 -6.55 2.89
C LYS A 24 -7.08 -5.26 3.67
N THR A 25 -7.70 -5.13 4.85
CA THR A 25 -7.48 -3.98 5.74
C THR A 25 -6.02 -3.88 6.19
N THR A 26 -5.38 -5.02 6.47
CA THR A 26 -3.95 -5.07 6.79
C THR A 26 -3.07 -4.60 5.63
N LEU A 27 -3.41 -4.98 4.39
CA LEU A 27 -2.72 -4.51 3.19
C LEU A 27 -2.85 -3.00 3.03
N ARG A 28 -4.08 -2.47 3.15
CA ARG A 28 -4.37 -1.03 3.05
C ARG A 28 -3.55 -0.22 4.07
N ARG A 29 -3.45 -0.72 5.31
CA ARG A 29 -2.65 -0.10 6.38
C ARG A 29 -1.14 -0.12 6.10
N ARG A 30 -0.62 -1.17 5.47
CA ARG A 30 0.80 -1.24 5.06
C ARG A 30 1.14 -0.30 3.90
N ILE A 31 0.23 -0.16 2.93
CA ILE A 31 0.39 0.80 1.82
C ILE A 31 0.45 2.24 2.34
N ALA A 32 -0.46 2.59 3.25
CA ALA A 32 -0.46 3.89 3.91
C ALA A 32 0.60 4.04 5.03
N ARG A 33 1.53 3.09 5.15
CA ARG A 33 2.64 3.09 6.12
C ARG A 33 2.21 3.21 7.59
N PHE A 34 0.99 2.80 7.95
CA PHE A 34 0.64 2.58 9.36
C PHE A 34 1.43 1.43 9.98
N TYR A 35 1.88 0.48 9.16
CA TYR A 35 2.78 -0.60 9.56
C TYR A 35 3.82 -0.87 8.48
N ASP A 36 5.05 -1.12 8.91
CA ASP A 36 6.11 -1.51 7.99
C ASP A 36 5.99 -2.98 7.56
N VAL A 37 6.41 -3.26 6.33
CA VAL A 37 6.49 -4.64 5.82
C VAL A 37 7.71 -5.35 6.41
N SER A 38 7.53 -6.56 6.94
CA SER A 38 8.63 -7.34 7.51
C SER A 38 9.57 -7.92 6.42
N GLN A 39 9.05 -8.15 5.22
CA GLN A 39 9.78 -8.67 4.07
C GLN A 39 9.28 -8.03 2.77
N GLY A 40 10.17 -7.86 1.80
CA GLY A 40 9.87 -7.20 0.51
C GLY A 40 9.90 -5.67 0.59
N SER A 41 9.28 -5.03 -0.39
CA SER A 41 9.17 -3.56 -0.45
C SER A 41 7.86 -3.13 -1.07
N ILE A 42 7.34 -2.00 -0.61
CA ILE A 42 6.23 -1.28 -1.25
C ILE A 42 6.80 0.03 -1.81
N THR A 43 6.46 0.33 -3.05
CA THR A 43 6.82 1.58 -3.73
C THR A 43 5.56 2.34 -4.13
N VAL A 44 5.62 3.67 -4.00
CA VAL A 44 4.60 4.62 -4.44
C VAL A 44 5.30 5.63 -5.33
N VAL A 45 4.84 5.79 -6.57
CA VAL A 45 5.49 6.63 -7.59
C VAL A 45 6.99 6.28 -7.74
N GLY A 46 7.31 4.99 -7.78
CA GLY A 46 8.69 4.50 -7.89
C GLY A 46 9.57 4.64 -6.63
N ILE A 47 9.11 5.35 -5.59
CA ILE A 47 9.88 5.58 -4.36
C ILE A 47 9.42 4.59 -3.28
N LYS A 48 10.35 3.97 -2.55
CA LYS A 48 10.01 3.09 -1.41
C LYS A 48 9.25 3.89 -0.36
N VAL A 49 8.10 3.40 0.10
CA VAL A 49 7.25 4.10 1.09
C VAL A 49 8.00 4.49 2.36
N ARG A 50 9.04 3.73 2.74
CA ARG A 50 9.93 4.00 3.88
C ARG A 50 10.78 5.27 3.74
N LYS A 51 11.03 5.73 2.52
CA LYS A 51 11.82 6.94 2.23
C LYS A 51 10.99 8.22 2.27
N PHE A 52 9.66 8.13 2.28
CA PHE A 52 8.81 9.31 2.42
C PHE A 52 8.88 9.89 3.84
N THR A 53 8.70 11.19 3.99
CA THR A 53 8.27 11.76 5.28
C THR A 53 6.76 11.52 5.45
N CYS A 54 6.23 11.56 6.68
CA CYS A 54 4.78 11.42 6.90
C CYS A 54 3.98 12.46 6.10
N ASP A 55 4.46 13.71 6.08
CA ASP A 55 3.84 14.80 5.33
C ASP A 55 3.80 14.52 3.82
N SER A 56 4.93 14.10 3.24
CA SER A 56 5.00 13.80 1.81
C SER A 56 4.15 12.58 1.44
N LEU A 57 4.06 11.57 2.31
CA LEU A 57 3.21 10.40 2.07
C LEU A 57 1.73 10.79 2.05
N LEU A 58 1.28 11.60 3.01
CA LEU A 58 -0.10 12.04 3.12
C LEU A 58 -0.51 13.01 1.98
N LYS A 59 0.44 13.77 1.43
CA LYS A 59 0.20 14.57 0.20
C LYS A 59 -0.04 13.72 -1.04
N ASN A 60 0.46 12.49 -1.08
CA ASN A 60 0.38 11.60 -2.23
C ASN A 60 -0.64 10.47 -2.06
N ILE A 61 -1.18 10.26 -0.86
CA ILE A 61 -2.09 9.16 -0.53
C ILE A 61 -3.26 9.68 0.30
N SER A 62 -4.47 9.57 -0.26
CA SER A 62 -5.71 9.82 0.47
C SER A 62 -6.38 8.50 0.86
N MET A 63 -6.81 8.40 2.10
CA MET A 63 -7.48 7.21 2.64
C MET A 63 -8.92 7.56 3.02
N VAL A 64 -9.89 7.08 2.23
CA VAL A 64 -11.34 7.25 2.51
C VAL A 64 -11.91 6.01 3.17
N PHE A 65 -12.57 6.15 4.31
CA PHE A 65 -13.13 5.04 5.09
C PHE A 65 -14.52 4.64 4.60
#